data_AF-A0A556U0Y9-F1
#
_entry.id   AF-A0A556U0Y9-F1
#
_cell.length_a   1.000
_cell.length_b   1.000
_cell.length_c   1.000
_cell.angle_alpha   90.00
_cell.angle_beta   90.00
_cell.angle_gamma   90.00
#
_symmetry.space_group_name_H-M   'P 1'
#
loop_
_entity.id
_entity.type
_entity.pdbx_description
1 polymer ?
#
loop_
_entity_poly.entity_id
_entity_poly.type
_entity_poly.pdbx_seq_one_letter_code
_entity_poly.pdbx_strand_id
1 'polypeptide(L)'
;MDRKEEINSYGDAINKAASAIYRFPLVDVQGIPLMNWIAKNWSAVQAFRPDPSDVLISTYPKAGTTWTQEIVDLLRHNGDAEICKRAPTAVRIPFLEINSPPPIPSGLELLKLMNPPRFIKTHLPIQLVPEGFWENKCKNPRREIVKIMQYLDLSRSDVIIDKIVELTSFSVMKDNPMANYSVIPKAVFDQSISNFMRKGEVGDWINYFTPAQSQIFDEDYARQMADVDIPFRSKI
;
A
#
# COMPACT_ATOMS: atom_id res chain seq x y z
N MET A 1 -14.49 -33.24 10.61
CA MET A 1 -13.43 -33.18 9.58
C MET A 1 -13.88 -32.14 8.57
N ASP A 2 -13.65 -30.86 8.89
CA ASP A 2 -14.05 -29.76 8.02
C ASP A 2 -13.20 -29.80 6.75
N ARG A 3 -13.88 -29.95 5.62
CA ARG A 3 -13.27 -29.77 4.31
C ARG A 3 -12.80 -28.31 4.25
N LYS A 4 -11.49 -28.08 4.38
CA LYS A 4 -10.88 -26.82 3.96
C LYS A 4 -11.25 -26.65 2.48
N GLU A 5 -12.24 -25.82 2.20
CA GLU A 5 -12.54 -25.47 0.83
C GLU A 5 -11.28 -24.88 0.19
N GLU A 6 -10.86 -25.44 -0.94
CA GLU A 6 -9.71 -24.95 -1.69
C GLU A 6 -9.91 -23.46 -2.03
N ILE A 7 -8.92 -22.65 -1.67
CA ILE A 7 -8.81 -21.25 -2.08
C ILE A 7 -7.89 -21.24 -3.29
N ASN A 8 -8.48 -21.08 -4.49
CA ASN A 8 -7.73 -21.16 -5.75
C ASN A 8 -6.99 -19.85 -6.09
N SER A 9 -7.46 -18.71 -5.58
CA SER A 9 -6.81 -17.41 -5.77
C SER A 9 -7.20 -16.40 -4.68
N TYR A 10 -6.45 -15.30 -4.59
CA TYR A 10 -6.79 -14.19 -3.68
C TYR A 10 -8.14 -13.54 -4.02
N GLY A 11 -8.49 -13.46 -5.30
CA GLY A 11 -9.81 -12.97 -5.74
C GLY A 11 -10.95 -13.91 -5.29
N ASP A 12 -10.73 -15.22 -5.35
CA ASP A 12 -11.70 -16.21 -4.88
C ASP A 12 -11.91 -16.14 -3.37
N ALA A 13 -10.82 -15.94 -2.60
CA ALA A 13 -10.92 -15.74 -1.15
C ALA A 13 -11.79 -14.52 -0.82
N ILE A 14 -11.62 -13.41 -1.55
CA ILE A 14 -12.42 -12.20 -1.36
C ILE A 14 -13.88 -12.42 -1.76
N ASN A 15 -14.13 -13.10 -2.89
CA ASN A 15 -15.47 -13.47 -3.32
C ASN A 15 -16.22 -14.25 -2.24
N LYS A 16 -15.57 -15.28 -1.67
CA LYS A 16 -16.13 -16.11 -0.59
C LYS A 16 -16.40 -15.31 0.68
N ALA A 17 -15.57 -14.32 1.00
CA ALA A 17 -15.74 -13.47 2.18
C ALA A 17 -16.63 -12.24 1.95
N ALA A 18 -17.16 -12.03 0.74
CA ALA A 18 -17.78 -10.76 0.35
C ALA A 18 -18.92 -10.34 1.28
N SER A 19 -19.76 -11.27 1.73
CA SER A 19 -20.86 -11.00 2.67
C SER A 19 -20.39 -10.66 4.09
N ALA A 20 -19.16 -11.02 4.46
CA ALA A 20 -18.55 -10.70 5.74
C ALA A 20 -17.77 -9.37 5.73
N ILE A 21 -17.65 -8.72 4.57
CA ILE A 21 -17.05 -7.40 4.44
C ILE A 21 -18.15 -6.35 4.61
N TYR A 22 -18.00 -5.52 5.64
CA TYR A 22 -18.94 -4.45 5.96
C TYR A 22 -18.17 -3.23 6.45
N ARG A 23 -18.86 -2.10 6.62
CA ARG A 23 -18.24 -0.91 7.22
C ARG A 23 -17.91 -1.21 8.69
N PHE A 24 -16.64 -1.45 8.94
CA PHE A 24 -16.14 -1.86 10.25
C PHE A 24 -16.26 -0.74 11.28
N PRO A 25 -16.63 -1.05 12.55
CA PRO A 25 -16.45 -0.10 13.63
C PRO A 25 -14.95 0.18 13.82
N LEU A 26 -14.65 1.42 14.23
CA LEU A 26 -13.30 1.81 14.61
C LEU A 26 -13.07 1.41 16.07
N VAL A 27 -11.91 0.81 16.34
CA VAL A 27 -11.47 0.38 17.66
C VAL A 27 -10.19 1.13 17.98
N ASP A 28 -10.13 1.72 19.17
CA ASP A 28 -8.92 2.41 19.63
C ASP A 28 -7.78 1.40 19.83
N VAL A 29 -6.63 1.71 19.24
CA VAL A 29 -5.37 1.00 19.48
C VAL A 29 -4.33 2.07 19.77
N GLN A 30 -3.98 2.22 21.05
CA GLN A 30 -3.00 3.18 21.53
C GLN A 30 -3.32 4.63 21.09
N GLY A 31 -4.59 5.04 21.19
CA GLY A 31 -5.03 6.38 20.82
C GLY A 31 -5.28 6.58 19.31
N ILE A 32 -5.15 5.52 18.50
CA ILE A 32 -5.39 5.56 17.05
C ILE A 32 -6.59 4.68 16.70
N PRO A 33 -7.62 5.23 16.02
CA PRO A 33 -8.76 4.44 15.60
C PRO A 33 -8.41 3.56 14.41
N LEU A 34 -8.45 2.23 14.60
CA LEU A 34 -8.21 1.23 13.55
C LEU A 34 -9.47 0.43 13.22
N MET A 35 -9.55 -0.13 12.02
CA MET A 35 -10.65 -1.04 11.66
C MET A 35 -10.66 -2.25 12.60
N ASN A 36 -11.86 -2.71 13.02
CA ASN A 36 -12.00 -3.77 14.01
C ASN A 36 -11.18 -5.04 13.72
N TRP A 37 -11.07 -5.47 12.46
CA TRP A 37 -10.30 -6.67 12.11
C TRP A 37 -8.79 -6.48 12.25
N ILE A 38 -8.29 -5.27 11.99
CA ILE A 38 -6.89 -4.89 12.26
C ILE A 38 -6.66 -4.94 13.78
N ALA A 39 -7.53 -4.30 14.55
CA ALA A 39 -7.43 -4.25 16.01
C ALA A 39 -7.48 -5.66 16.65
N LYS A 40 -8.35 -6.55 16.14
CA LYS A 40 -8.41 -7.96 16.58
C LYS A 40 -7.10 -8.73 16.38
N ASN A 41 -6.31 -8.35 15.38
CA ASN A 41 -5.02 -8.99 15.07
C ASN A 41 -3.82 -8.18 15.57
N TRP A 42 -4.05 -7.15 16.39
CA TRP A 42 -3.03 -6.18 16.75
C TRP A 42 -1.81 -6.82 17.43
N SER A 43 -2.03 -7.76 18.35
CA SER A 43 -0.94 -8.45 19.05
C SER A 43 0.02 -9.16 18.07
N ALA A 44 -0.49 -9.71 16.97
CA ALA A 44 0.33 -10.35 15.96
C ALA A 44 1.12 -9.34 15.12
N VAL A 45 0.51 -8.18 14.81
CA VAL A 45 1.19 -7.07 14.13
C VAL A 45 2.33 -6.55 15.00
N GLN A 46 2.07 -6.26 16.28
CA GLN A 46 3.07 -5.75 17.22
C GLN A 46 4.21 -6.76 17.47
N ALA A 47 3.88 -8.06 17.49
CA ALA A 47 4.87 -9.13 17.64
C ALA A 47 5.64 -9.44 16.35
N PHE A 48 5.29 -8.83 15.21
CA PHE A 48 5.99 -9.07 13.96
C PHE A 48 7.47 -8.68 14.08
N ARG A 49 8.34 -9.55 13.57
CA ARG A 49 9.78 -9.33 13.49
C ARG A 49 10.20 -9.40 12.02
N PRO A 50 10.54 -8.25 11.40
CA PRO A 50 11.01 -8.24 10.02
C PRO A 50 12.41 -8.84 9.94
N ASP A 51 12.77 -9.34 8.76
CA ASP A 51 14.16 -9.66 8.46
C ASP A 51 14.95 -8.37 8.20
N PRO A 52 16.25 -8.28 8.55
CA PRO A 52 17.05 -7.09 8.26
C PRO A 52 17.09 -6.68 6.77
N SER A 53 16.85 -7.63 5.86
CA SER A 53 16.78 -7.38 4.42
C SER A 53 15.41 -6.90 3.93
N ASP A 54 14.38 -6.90 4.78
CA ASP A 54 13.04 -6.44 4.42
C ASP A 54 12.98 -4.92 4.20
N VAL A 55 12.05 -4.51 3.34
CA VAL A 55 11.81 -3.11 2.97
C VAL A 55 10.35 -2.74 3.23
N LEU A 56 10.13 -1.68 4.00
CA LEU A 56 8.79 -1.25 4.43
C LEU A 56 8.29 -0.01 3.70
N ILE A 57 7.36 -0.16 2.75
CA ILE A 57 6.63 0.94 2.08
C ILE A 57 5.59 1.56 3.03
N SER A 58 5.99 2.61 3.73
CA SER A 58 5.14 3.37 4.65
C SER A 58 4.58 4.62 3.97
N THR A 59 3.24 4.71 3.88
CA THR A 59 2.54 5.86 3.25
C THR A 59 1.22 6.10 3.96
N TYR A 60 0.74 7.34 3.99
CA TYR A 60 -0.67 7.58 4.32
C TYR A 60 -1.57 7.04 3.18
N PRO A 61 -2.78 6.52 3.47
CA PRO A 61 -3.69 6.05 2.43
C PRO A 61 -3.86 7.09 1.32
N LYS A 62 -3.87 6.63 0.06
CA LYS A 62 -4.02 7.46 -1.15
C LYS A 62 -2.83 8.37 -1.50
N ALA A 63 -1.70 8.27 -0.79
CA ALA A 63 -0.48 9.04 -1.08
C ALA A 63 0.49 8.37 -2.08
N GLY A 64 -0.02 7.60 -3.06
CA GLY A 64 0.82 7.00 -4.12
C GLY A 64 1.36 5.59 -3.84
N THR A 65 0.88 4.89 -2.82
CA THR A 65 1.37 3.55 -2.40
C THR A 65 1.40 2.52 -3.52
N THR A 66 0.37 2.46 -4.38
CA THR A 66 0.31 1.52 -5.51
C THR A 66 1.37 1.81 -6.56
N TRP A 67 1.61 3.09 -6.84
CA TRP A 67 2.65 3.50 -7.77
C TRP A 67 4.05 3.13 -7.26
N THR A 68 4.34 3.40 -5.98
CA THR A 68 5.61 2.99 -5.35
C THR A 68 5.80 1.48 -5.35
N GLN A 69 4.75 0.69 -5.10
CA GLN A 69 4.81 -0.78 -5.17
C GLN A 69 5.24 -1.27 -6.56
N GLU A 70 4.64 -0.74 -7.64
CA GLU A 70 4.99 -1.16 -9.00
C GLU A 70 6.42 -0.78 -9.38
N ILE A 71 6.86 0.45 -9.08
CA ILE A 71 8.23 0.90 -9.34
C ILE A 71 9.23 -0.05 -8.67
N VAL A 72 9.02 -0.32 -7.38
CA VAL A 72 9.94 -1.14 -6.58
C VAL A 72 9.95 -2.61 -7.05
N ASP A 73 8.79 -3.18 -7.39
CA ASP A 73 8.71 -4.55 -7.89
C ASP A 73 9.35 -4.70 -9.28
N LEU A 74 9.18 -3.72 -10.16
CA LEU A 74 9.84 -3.70 -11.48
C LEU A 74 11.35 -3.51 -11.34
N LEU A 75 11.82 -2.63 -10.46
CA LEU A 75 13.25 -2.45 -10.19
C LEU A 75 13.90 -3.75 -9.71
N ARG A 76 13.21 -4.48 -8.81
CA ARG A 76 13.66 -5.79 -8.31
C ARG A 76 13.82 -6.82 -9.43
N HIS A 77 12.96 -6.77 -10.44
CA HIS A 77 12.93 -7.73 -11.53
C HIS A 77 13.44 -7.16 -12.86
N ASN A 78 14.30 -6.14 -12.84
CA ASN A 78 14.95 -5.59 -14.03
C ASN A 78 13.99 -5.10 -15.11
N GLY A 79 12.83 -4.59 -14.72
CA GLY A 79 11.77 -4.18 -15.64
C GLY A 79 11.04 -5.35 -16.30
N ASP A 80 11.12 -6.57 -15.77
CA ASP A 80 10.33 -7.70 -16.24
C ASP A 80 8.87 -7.57 -15.80
N ALA A 81 8.04 -7.18 -16.77
CA ALA A 81 6.61 -6.98 -16.56
C ALA A 81 5.85 -8.30 -16.35
N GLU A 82 6.32 -9.41 -16.93
CA GLU A 82 5.64 -10.70 -16.80
C GLU A 82 5.79 -11.25 -15.38
N ILE A 83 6.97 -11.09 -14.78
CA ILE A 83 7.16 -11.42 -13.36
C ILE A 83 6.29 -10.52 -12.46
N CYS A 84 6.12 -9.24 -12.80
CA CYS A 84 5.26 -8.33 -12.02
C CYS A 84 3.76 -8.63 -12.15
N LYS A 85 3.36 -9.42 -13.16
CA LYS A 85 1.98 -9.92 -13.33
C LYS A 85 1.68 -11.20 -12.53
N ARG A 86 2.66 -11.80 -11.86
CA ARG A 86 2.52 -13.06 -11.10
C ARG A 86 1.36 -13.09 -10.10
N ALA A 87 1.00 -11.93 -9.53
CA ALA A 87 -0.11 -11.79 -8.60
C ALA A 87 -0.53 -10.31 -8.44
N PRO A 88 -1.69 -10.03 -7.84
CA PRO A 88 -2.09 -8.66 -7.49
C PRO A 88 -1.13 -8.00 -6.50
N THR A 89 -1.06 -6.66 -6.51
CA THR A 89 -0.17 -5.88 -5.61
C THR A 89 -0.31 -6.27 -4.14
N ALA A 90 -1.53 -6.52 -3.65
CA ALA A 90 -1.79 -6.92 -2.27
C ALA A 90 -1.18 -8.28 -1.88
N VAL A 91 -0.87 -9.13 -2.85
CA VAL A 91 -0.20 -10.43 -2.64
C VAL A 91 1.31 -10.29 -2.82
N ARG A 92 1.75 -9.52 -3.83
CA ARG A 92 3.18 -9.30 -4.10
C ARG A 92 3.87 -8.50 -3.00
N ILE A 93 3.19 -7.48 -2.47
CA ILE A 93 3.66 -6.58 -1.41
C ILE A 93 2.52 -6.47 -0.38
N PRO A 94 2.42 -7.42 0.58
CA PRO A 94 1.33 -7.47 1.54
C PRO A 94 1.29 -6.26 2.48
N PHE A 95 0.08 -5.87 2.88
CA PHE A 95 -0.12 -4.94 3.98
C PHE A 95 0.27 -5.58 5.31
N LEU A 96 1.09 -4.92 6.12
CA LEU A 96 1.47 -5.42 7.43
C LEU A 96 0.26 -5.63 8.36
N GLU A 97 -0.67 -4.68 8.34
CA GLU A 97 -1.74 -4.55 9.33
C GLU A 97 -3.10 -5.10 8.88
N ILE A 98 -3.30 -5.32 7.58
CA ILE A 98 -4.61 -5.75 7.06
C ILE A 98 -4.85 -7.20 7.43
N ASN A 99 -5.86 -7.36 8.27
CA ASN A 99 -6.50 -8.62 8.60
C ASN A 99 -7.95 -8.49 8.12
N SER A 100 -8.36 -9.34 7.18
CA SER A 100 -9.69 -9.34 6.60
C SER A 100 -10.48 -10.54 7.12
N PRO A 101 -11.83 -10.55 7.01
CA PRO A 101 -12.60 -11.74 7.34
C PRO A 101 -12.09 -12.97 6.56
N PRO A 102 -12.05 -14.15 7.20
CA PRO A 102 -11.72 -15.38 6.49
C PRO A 102 -12.72 -15.62 5.34
N PRO A 103 -12.31 -16.28 4.25
CA PRO A 103 -11.01 -16.94 4.06
C PRO A 103 -9.91 -16.04 3.46
N ILE A 104 -10.04 -14.70 3.48
CA ILE A 104 -9.00 -13.81 2.93
C ILE A 104 -7.74 -13.92 3.81
N PRO A 105 -6.56 -14.28 3.26
CA PRO A 105 -5.34 -14.32 4.05
C PRO A 105 -4.96 -12.91 4.50
N SER A 106 -4.61 -12.78 5.77
CA SER A 106 -4.00 -11.57 6.31
C SER A 106 -2.62 -11.34 5.68
N GLY A 107 -2.14 -10.09 5.70
CA GLY A 107 -0.80 -9.83 5.18
C GLY A 107 0.30 -10.52 5.99
N LEU A 108 0.12 -10.72 7.29
CA LEU A 108 1.05 -11.51 8.11
C LEU A 108 1.10 -12.99 7.68
N GLU A 109 -0.03 -13.58 7.28
CA GLU A 109 -0.05 -14.95 6.75
C GLU A 109 0.68 -15.03 5.41
N LEU A 110 0.49 -14.05 4.52
CA LEU A 110 1.23 -13.96 3.26
C LEU A 110 2.75 -13.82 3.51
N LEU A 111 3.15 -12.96 4.44
CA LEU A 111 4.56 -12.71 4.77
C LEU A 111 5.28 -13.92 5.37
N LYS A 112 4.55 -14.85 6.01
CA LYS A 112 5.10 -16.13 6.51
C LYS A 112 5.43 -17.11 5.39
N LEU A 113 4.77 -16.99 4.23
CA LEU A 113 5.00 -17.84 3.06
C LEU A 113 6.09 -17.30 2.13
N MET A 114 6.55 -16.07 2.36
CA MET A 114 7.55 -15.39 1.53
C MET A 114 8.96 -15.55 2.10
N ASN A 115 9.93 -15.71 1.22
CA ASN A 115 11.35 -15.67 1.58
C ASN A 115 11.86 -14.22 1.61
N PRO A 116 12.70 -13.83 2.59
CA PRO A 116 13.44 -12.56 2.57
C PRO A 116 14.36 -12.43 1.33
N PRO A 117 14.61 -11.21 0.81
CA PRO A 117 14.04 -9.93 1.25
C PRO A 117 12.57 -9.79 0.83
N ARG A 118 11.71 -9.39 1.78
CA ARG A 118 10.30 -9.12 1.57
C ARG A 118 10.07 -7.61 1.41
N PHE A 119 9.16 -7.27 0.51
CA PHE A 119 8.60 -5.94 0.44
C PHE A 119 7.27 -5.96 1.18
N ILE A 120 7.13 -5.04 2.12
CA ILE A 120 5.99 -4.95 3.03
C ILE A 120 5.44 -3.54 2.87
N LYS A 121 4.13 -3.33 2.90
CA LYS A 121 3.56 -1.98 2.94
C LYS A 121 2.74 -1.76 4.19
N THR A 122 2.61 -0.51 4.59
CA THR A 122 1.78 -0.14 5.73
C THR A 122 1.22 1.27 5.59
N HIS A 123 0.04 1.44 6.16
CA HIS A 123 -0.60 2.72 6.45
C HIS A 123 -0.58 3.05 7.95
N LEU A 124 0.05 2.22 8.78
CA LEU A 124 0.18 2.50 10.20
C LEU A 124 0.97 3.80 10.41
N PRO A 125 0.52 4.68 11.32
CA PRO A 125 1.35 5.75 11.83
C PRO A 125 2.66 5.22 12.41
N ILE A 126 3.70 6.05 12.40
CA ILE A 126 5.05 5.63 12.80
C ILE A 126 5.10 5.01 14.20
N GLN A 127 4.30 5.51 15.14
CA GLN A 127 4.22 5.01 16.52
C GLN A 127 3.60 3.60 16.62
N LEU A 128 2.89 3.16 15.59
CA LEU A 128 2.25 1.84 15.51
C LEU A 128 3.07 0.85 14.67
N VAL A 129 4.12 1.30 13.99
CA VAL A 129 5.01 0.37 13.26
C VAL A 129 5.78 -0.48 14.28
N PRO A 130 5.82 -1.82 14.12
CA PRO A 130 6.49 -2.70 15.08
C PRO A 130 7.97 -2.33 15.28
N GLU A 131 8.40 -2.31 16.54
CA GLU A 131 9.77 -1.91 16.93
C GLU A 131 10.86 -2.73 16.23
N GLY A 132 10.55 -3.98 15.85
CA GLY A 132 11.46 -4.86 15.12
C GLY A 132 11.98 -4.26 13.81
N PHE A 133 11.26 -3.35 13.15
CA PHE A 133 11.76 -2.62 11.98
C PHE A 133 12.93 -1.69 12.32
N TRP A 134 12.92 -1.12 13.52
CA TRP A 134 13.98 -0.23 14.02
C TRP A 134 15.16 -1.03 14.55
N GLU A 135 14.88 -2.08 15.33
CA GLU A 135 15.89 -2.99 15.89
C GLU A 135 16.71 -3.66 14.79
N ASN A 136 16.05 -4.14 13.74
CA ASN A 136 16.69 -4.84 12.62
C ASN A 136 17.18 -3.88 11.53
N LYS A 137 17.10 -2.57 11.75
CA LYS A 137 17.55 -1.52 10.82
C LYS A 137 16.99 -1.69 9.40
N CYS A 138 15.73 -2.12 9.32
CA CYS A 138 15.02 -2.30 8.06
C CYS A 138 14.89 -0.95 7.32
N LYS A 139 14.82 -1.00 5.99
CA LYS A 139 14.93 0.19 5.14
C LYS A 139 13.58 0.88 4.88
N ASN A 140 13.55 2.22 4.87
CA ASN A 140 12.36 3.05 4.60
C ASN A 140 12.43 3.75 3.22
N PRO A 141 11.51 3.48 2.29
CA PRO A 141 11.52 3.94 0.90
C PRO A 141 11.43 5.46 0.71
N ARG A 142 11.04 6.30 1.69
CA ARG A 142 11.08 7.76 1.43
C ARG A 142 12.52 8.30 1.39
N ARG A 143 13.36 7.88 2.33
CA ARG A 143 14.81 8.14 2.31
C ARG A 143 15.51 7.22 1.31
N GLU A 144 14.90 6.08 1.04
CA GLU A 144 15.43 5.06 0.19
C GLU A 144 14.91 5.12 -1.25
N ILE A 145 14.15 6.08 -1.77
CA ILE A 145 13.98 6.14 -3.25
C ILE A 145 15.28 6.68 -3.87
N VAL A 146 15.83 7.77 -3.30
CA VAL A 146 17.15 8.32 -3.67
C VAL A 146 18.26 7.33 -3.30
N LYS A 147 18.16 6.64 -2.16
CA LYS A 147 19.10 5.55 -1.84
C LYS A 147 18.80 4.22 -2.53
N ILE A 148 17.61 3.85 -2.97
CA ILE A 148 17.32 2.61 -3.74
C ILE A 148 18.04 2.72 -5.08
N MET A 149 17.99 3.90 -5.68
CA MET A 149 18.76 4.23 -6.88
C MET A 149 20.28 4.12 -6.64
N GLN A 150 20.79 4.51 -5.47
CA GLN A 150 22.22 4.44 -5.13
C GLN A 150 22.68 3.12 -4.45
N TYR A 151 21.79 2.39 -3.78
CA TYR A 151 22.03 1.24 -2.90
C TYR A 151 21.80 -0.08 -3.62
N LEU A 152 20.89 -0.11 -4.60
CA LEU A 152 20.75 -1.31 -5.41
C LEU A 152 21.95 -1.53 -6.33
N ASP A 153 22.90 -0.57 -6.45
CA ASP A 153 24.08 -0.67 -7.32
C ASP A 153 23.71 -1.10 -8.75
N LEU A 154 22.56 -0.60 -9.21
CA LEU A 154 22.05 -0.89 -10.53
C LEU A 154 22.36 0.31 -11.39
N SER A 155 23.51 0.30 -12.04
CA SER A 155 23.61 0.90 -13.36
C SER A 155 22.63 0.14 -14.28
N ARG A 156 21.32 0.37 -14.12
CA ARG A 156 20.33 -0.06 -15.09
C ARG A 156 20.52 0.82 -16.31
N SER A 157 20.47 0.20 -17.48
CA SER A 157 20.47 0.95 -18.72
C SER A 157 19.25 1.88 -18.75
N ASP A 158 19.39 3.01 -19.44
CA ASP A 158 18.28 3.93 -19.69
C ASP A 158 17.06 3.19 -20.27
N VAL A 159 17.30 2.15 -21.08
CA VAL A 159 16.27 1.24 -21.60
C VAL A 159 15.40 0.62 -20.51
N ILE A 160 16.00 0.16 -19.40
CA ILE A 160 15.23 -0.40 -18.28
C ILE A 160 14.49 0.70 -17.53
N ILE A 161 15.10 1.87 -17.36
CA ILE A 161 14.47 3.01 -16.68
C ILE A 161 13.27 3.51 -17.46
N ASP A 162 13.42 3.73 -18.77
CA ASP A 162 12.34 4.15 -19.67
C ASP A 162 11.18 3.16 -19.65
N LYS A 163 11.50 1.86 -19.67
CA LYS A 163 10.49 0.80 -19.53
C LYS A 163 9.75 0.88 -18.20
N ILE A 164 10.44 1.13 -17.09
CA ILE A 164 9.79 1.28 -15.77
C ILE A 164 8.91 2.53 -15.76
N VAL A 165 9.37 3.65 -16.30
CA VAL A 165 8.59 4.90 -16.42
C VAL A 165 7.31 4.66 -17.23
N GLU A 166 7.42 3.97 -18.37
CA GLU A 166 6.27 3.61 -19.20
C GLU A 166 5.29 2.71 -18.44
N LEU A 167 5.77 1.60 -17.86
CA LEU A 167 4.93 0.61 -17.18
C LEU A 167 4.28 1.15 -15.91
N THR A 168 4.90 2.13 -15.27
CA THR A 168 4.39 2.78 -14.05
C THR A 168 3.68 4.10 -14.34
N SER A 169 3.52 4.47 -15.61
CA SER A 169 2.70 5.60 -16.00
C SER A 169 1.24 5.37 -15.57
N PHE A 170 0.54 6.47 -15.28
CA PHE A 170 -0.84 6.38 -14.82
C PHE A 170 -1.75 5.67 -15.84
N SER A 171 -1.58 5.94 -17.14
CA SER A 171 -2.35 5.31 -18.22
C SER A 171 -2.16 3.79 -18.23
N VAL A 172 -0.91 3.31 -18.21
CA VAL A 172 -0.62 1.87 -18.22
C VAL A 172 -1.11 1.19 -16.95
N MET A 173 -0.85 1.77 -15.79
CA MET A 173 -1.28 1.19 -14.51
C MET A 173 -2.81 1.20 -14.34
N LYS A 174 -3.51 2.18 -14.93
CA LYS A 174 -4.97 2.27 -14.89
C LYS A 174 -5.63 1.05 -15.54
N ASP A 175 -5.00 0.49 -16.56
CA ASP A 175 -5.50 -0.70 -17.28
C ASP A 175 -4.89 -2.02 -16.78
N ASN A 176 -3.88 -1.96 -15.88
CA ASN A 176 -3.23 -3.15 -15.33
C ASN A 176 -4.09 -3.80 -14.22
N PRO A 177 -4.66 -5.02 -14.43
CA PRO A 177 -5.52 -5.69 -13.44
C PRO A 177 -4.81 -6.01 -12.12
N MET A 178 -3.49 -6.15 -12.14
CA MET A 178 -2.70 -6.45 -10.94
C MET A 178 -2.48 -5.22 -10.05
N ALA A 179 -2.69 -4.01 -10.58
CA ALA A 179 -2.47 -2.74 -9.89
C ALA A 179 -3.76 -1.93 -9.69
N ASN A 180 -4.74 -2.05 -10.59
CA ASN A 180 -5.97 -1.25 -10.58
C ASN A 180 -7.13 -1.88 -9.78
N TYR A 181 -6.89 -3.00 -9.09
CA TYR A 181 -7.88 -3.68 -8.23
C TYR A 181 -9.09 -4.25 -9.00
N SER A 182 -9.02 -4.42 -10.32
CA SER A 182 -10.15 -5.01 -11.10
C SER A 182 -10.41 -6.47 -10.76
N VAL A 183 -9.42 -7.15 -10.18
CA VAL A 183 -9.55 -8.51 -9.62
C VAL A 183 -10.37 -8.56 -8.33
N ILE A 184 -10.66 -7.41 -7.72
CA ILE A 184 -11.48 -7.34 -6.51
C ILE A 184 -12.95 -7.44 -6.93
N PRO A 185 -13.72 -8.37 -6.33
CA PRO A 185 -15.13 -8.54 -6.66
C PRO A 185 -15.97 -7.28 -6.49
N LYS A 186 -16.94 -7.10 -7.39
CA LYS A 186 -17.88 -5.96 -7.37
C LYS A 186 -18.61 -5.82 -6.03
N ALA A 187 -18.94 -6.94 -5.38
CA ALA A 187 -19.60 -6.95 -4.07
C ALA A 187 -18.77 -6.28 -2.96
N VAL A 188 -17.45 -6.23 -3.13
CA VAL A 188 -16.51 -5.64 -2.16
C VAL A 188 -16.06 -4.25 -2.60
N PHE A 189 -15.77 -4.08 -3.89
CA PHE A 189 -15.35 -2.81 -4.45
C PHE A 189 -15.98 -2.59 -5.83
N ASP A 190 -17.06 -1.81 -5.85
CA ASP A 190 -17.78 -1.51 -7.09
C ASP A 190 -17.07 -0.42 -7.90
N GLN A 191 -16.24 -0.84 -8.84
CA GLN A 191 -15.52 0.07 -9.74
C GLN A 191 -16.44 0.82 -10.71
N SER A 192 -17.70 0.39 -10.92
CA SER A 192 -18.65 1.16 -11.73
C SER A 192 -19.09 2.47 -11.06
N ILE A 193 -18.93 2.58 -9.74
CA ILE A 193 -19.15 3.82 -8.99
C ILE A 193 -17.88 4.67 -9.01
N SER A 194 -16.73 4.07 -8.71
CA SER A 194 -15.44 4.75 -8.71
C SER A 194 -14.29 3.78 -8.94
N ASN A 195 -13.54 4.00 -10.03
CA ASN A 195 -12.34 3.23 -10.30
C ASN A 195 -11.26 3.47 -9.23
N PHE A 196 -10.47 2.43 -8.90
CA PHE A 196 -9.36 2.57 -7.96
C PHE A 196 -8.32 3.59 -8.45
N MET A 197 -7.96 3.50 -9.73
CA MET A 197 -7.10 4.44 -10.46
C MET A 197 -7.98 5.54 -11.07
N ARG A 198 -8.13 6.67 -10.36
CA ARG A 198 -9.12 7.72 -10.66
C ARG A 198 -8.67 8.72 -11.74
N LYS A 199 -7.84 9.71 -11.37
CA LYS A 199 -7.33 10.77 -12.28
C LYS A 199 -5.81 10.83 -12.36
N GLY A 200 -5.10 10.66 -11.24
CA GLY A 200 -3.64 10.75 -11.22
C GLY A 200 -3.11 12.18 -11.38
N GLU A 201 -3.94 13.18 -11.10
CA GLU A 201 -3.64 14.60 -11.29
C GLU A 201 -3.43 15.31 -9.94
N VAL A 202 -2.53 16.29 -9.92
CA VAL A 202 -2.36 17.22 -8.80
C VAL A 202 -3.39 18.34 -8.93
N GLY A 203 -3.89 18.84 -7.80
CA GLY A 203 -4.78 20.01 -7.76
C GLY A 203 -6.27 19.75 -8.01
N ASP A 204 -6.68 18.50 -8.28
CA ASP A 204 -8.09 18.17 -8.54
C ASP A 204 -9.04 18.51 -7.37
N TRP A 205 -8.51 18.77 -6.17
CA TRP A 205 -9.27 19.22 -5.00
C TRP A 205 -10.06 20.51 -5.25
N ILE A 206 -9.62 21.38 -6.17
CA ILE A 206 -10.33 22.63 -6.54
C ILE A 206 -11.74 22.38 -7.08
N ASN A 207 -11.98 21.18 -7.62
CA ASN A 207 -13.29 20.78 -8.16
C ASN A 207 -14.26 20.30 -7.06
N TYR A 208 -13.79 20.14 -5.82
CA TYR A 208 -14.56 19.57 -4.71
C TYR A 208 -14.70 20.52 -3.53
N PHE A 209 -13.72 21.41 -3.32
CA PHE A 209 -13.74 22.39 -2.24
C PHE A 209 -14.34 23.70 -2.71
N THR A 210 -15.31 24.21 -1.96
CA THR A 210 -15.69 25.63 -2.06
C THR A 210 -14.54 26.52 -1.59
N PRO A 211 -14.47 27.79 -2.02
CA PRO A 211 -13.45 28.73 -1.54
C PRO A 211 -13.40 28.82 0.00
N ALA A 212 -14.55 28.79 0.68
CA ALA A 212 -14.62 28.80 2.14
C ALA A 212 -14.04 27.52 2.77
N GLN A 213 -14.31 26.34 2.21
CA GLN A 213 -13.71 25.08 2.68
C GLN A 213 -12.20 25.05 2.45
N SER A 214 -11.73 25.60 1.32
CA SER A 214 -10.29 25.73 1.04
C SER A 214 -9.63 26.60 2.10
N GLN A 215 -10.22 27.76 2.41
CA GLN A 215 -9.70 28.66 3.43
C GLN A 215 -9.62 28.00 4.81
N ILE A 216 -10.67 27.28 5.23
CA ILE A 216 -10.67 26.54 6.50
C ILE A 216 -9.54 25.51 6.54
N PHE A 217 -9.34 24.77 5.44
CA PHE A 217 -8.26 23.80 5.35
C PHE A 217 -6.87 24.46 5.40
N ASP A 218 -6.68 25.57 4.68
CA ASP A 218 -5.40 26.28 4.63
C ASP A 218 -5.02 26.87 6.01
N GLU A 219 -6.00 27.40 6.75
CA GLU A 219 -5.83 27.89 8.12
C GLU A 219 -5.49 26.75 9.09
N ASP A 220 -6.19 25.61 8.99
CA ASP A 220 -5.91 24.42 9.79
C ASP A 220 -4.50 23.88 9.51
N TYR A 221 -4.15 23.75 8.23
CA TYR A 221 -2.85 23.28 7.78
C TYR A 221 -1.72 24.19 8.29
N ALA A 222 -1.84 25.51 8.12
CA ALA A 222 -0.85 26.47 8.59
C ALA A 222 -0.64 26.36 10.11
N ARG A 223 -1.72 26.15 10.87
CA ARG A 223 -1.66 25.96 12.32
C ARG A 223 -0.99 24.64 12.71
N GLN A 224 -1.34 23.53 12.07
CA GLN A 224 -0.80 22.19 12.40
C GLN A 224 0.67 22.04 11.99
N MET A 225 1.09 22.74 10.93
CA MET A 225 2.45 22.64 10.37
C MET A 225 3.37 23.79 10.81
N ALA A 226 2.91 24.69 11.68
CA ALA A 226 3.63 25.90 12.07
C ALA A 226 5.04 25.61 12.61
N ASP A 227 5.19 24.51 13.35
CA ASP A 227 6.45 24.11 14.00
C ASP A 227 7.21 23.01 13.22
N VAL A 228 6.78 22.70 12.00
CA VAL A 228 7.30 21.58 11.20
C VAL A 228 8.00 22.11 9.96
N ASP A 229 9.33 21.94 9.89
CA ASP A 229 10.13 22.29 8.72
C ASP A 229 10.05 21.22 7.62
N ILE A 230 8.83 20.97 7.14
CA ILE A 230 8.57 20.09 5.99
C ILE A 230 7.95 20.92 4.88
N PRO A 231 8.71 21.30 3.85
CA PRO A 231 8.17 22.08 2.74
C PRO A 231 7.15 21.22 1.96
N PHE A 232 5.93 21.74 1.84
CA PHE A 232 4.87 21.13 1.03
C PHE A 232 4.61 21.96 -0.22
N ARG A 233 4.54 21.31 -1.39
CA ARG A 233 4.19 21.98 -2.64
C ARG A 233 2.69 21.84 -2.87
N SER A 234 1.94 22.90 -2.60
CA SER A 234 0.49 22.97 -2.85
C SER A 234 0.12 23.62 -4.18
N LYS A 235 1.06 24.34 -4.82
CA LYS A 235 0.89 24.98 -6.12
C LYS A 235 1.50 24.10 -7.22
N ILE A 236 0.73 23.88 -8.28
CA ILE A 236 1.19 23.24 -9.53
C ILE A 236 2.13 24.19 -10.27
#